data_AF-A0A418FR64-F1
#
_entry.id   AF-A0A418FR64-F1
#
_cell.length_a   1.000
_cell.length_b   1.000
_cell.length_c   1.000
_cell.angle_alpha   90.00
_cell.angle_beta   90.00
_cell.angle_gamma   90.00
#
_symmetry.space_group_name_H-M   'P 1'
#
loop_
_entity.id
_entity.type
_entity.pdbx_description
1 polymer ?
#
loop_
_entity_poly.entity_id
_entity_poly.type
_entity_poly.pdbx_seq_one_letter_code
_entity_poly.pdbx_strand_id
1 'polypeptide(L)'
;DPHPVDPQPVDPQPVDPHPVDPQPVVPHPVDPQPVDPQPWNAPKPSHTCSPKRPPSSNPYTAKKVASSPSTGTSGVEKKVSWNWFASSTTDCDTSLSKDTLNHGLYIGGENIPADCGKAATFTYNGHTVQATYAWRTTGGQGYNELSPQAFSQLLGSNANAADFNSATDFQAAINDPGHVYSTCSGTC
;
A
#
# COMPACT_ATOMS: atom_id res chain seq x y z
N ASP A 1 42.72 -44.38 -57.95
CA ASP A 1 41.69 -43.46 -57.44
C ASP A 1 41.25 -43.98 -56.07
N PRO A 2 41.62 -43.35 -54.94
CA PRO A 2 41.18 -43.81 -53.63
C PRO A 2 39.89 -43.10 -53.23
N HIS A 3 38.84 -43.88 -52.96
CA HIS A 3 37.58 -43.35 -52.45
C HIS A 3 37.74 -42.84 -51.00
N PRO A 4 37.11 -41.71 -50.61
CA PRO A 4 37.15 -41.21 -49.24
C PRO A 4 36.36 -42.12 -48.30
N VAL A 5 36.90 -42.38 -47.12
CA VAL A 5 36.19 -43.07 -46.03
C VAL A 5 35.57 -42.02 -45.13
N ASP A 6 34.25 -42.02 -44.99
CA ASP A 6 33.51 -41.04 -44.19
C ASP A 6 33.57 -41.45 -42.71
N PRO A 7 34.05 -40.60 -41.78
CA PRO A 7 34.08 -40.95 -40.36
C PRO A 7 32.67 -40.90 -39.77
N GLN A 8 32.28 -41.97 -39.07
CA GLN A 8 31.00 -41.98 -38.34
C GLN A 8 31.05 -41.08 -37.10
N PRO A 9 29.96 -40.36 -36.78
CA PRO A 9 29.88 -39.56 -35.56
C PRO A 9 29.89 -40.46 -34.32
N VAL A 10 30.76 -40.15 -33.37
CA VAL A 10 30.72 -40.71 -32.01
C VAL A 10 29.88 -39.78 -31.13
N ASP A 11 28.83 -40.34 -30.53
CA ASP A 11 27.89 -39.60 -29.69
C ASP A 11 28.45 -39.50 -28.25
N PRO A 12 28.70 -38.30 -27.71
CA PRO A 12 29.20 -38.15 -26.35
C PRO A 12 28.10 -38.47 -25.33
N GLN A 13 28.41 -39.31 -24.34
CA GLN A 13 27.48 -39.55 -23.24
C GLN A 13 27.38 -38.34 -22.30
N PRO A 14 26.18 -38.00 -21.79
CA PRO A 14 26.00 -36.93 -20.81
C PRO A 14 26.69 -37.29 -19.49
N VAL A 15 27.47 -36.35 -18.96
CA VAL A 15 27.99 -36.40 -17.59
C VAL A 15 26.98 -35.70 -16.67
N ASP A 16 26.54 -36.40 -15.63
CA ASP A 16 25.53 -35.92 -14.68
C ASP A 16 26.19 -35.01 -13.62
N PRO A 17 25.86 -33.71 -13.54
CA PRO A 17 26.41 -32.84 -12.52
C PRO A 17 25.64 -33.05 -11.20
N HIS A 18 26.32 -33.54 -10.16
CA HIS A 18 25.74 -33.55 -8.82
C HIS A 18 25.56 -32.12 -8.29
N PRO A 19 24.38 -31.77 -7.74
CA PRO A 19 24.16 -30.48 -7.11
C PRO A 19 25.03 -30.31 -5.86
N VAL A 20 25.72 -29.17 -5.76
CA VAL A 20 26.42 -28.78 -4.54
C VAL A 20 25.44 -27.97 -3.70
N ASP A 21 25.13 -28.45 -2.50
CA ASP A 21 24.13 -27.84 -1.62
C ASP A 21 24.74 -26.62 -0.89
N PRO A 22 24.28 -25.38 -1.14
CA PRO A 22 24.80 -24.22 -0.43
C PRO A 22 24.23 -24.16 0.99
N GLN A 23 25.11 -24.02 1.98
CA GLN A 23 24.65 -23.82 3.36
C GLN A 23 23.99 -22.44 3.54
N PRO A 24 22.89 -22.34 4.30
CA PRO A 24 22.24 -21.06 4.59
C PRO A 24 23.14 -20.17 5.46
N VAL A 25 23.41 -18.95 5.00
CA VAL A 25 24.02 -17.91 5.83
C VAL A 25 22.90 -17.22 6.60
N VAL A 26 22.90 -17.33 7.93
CA VAL A 26 21.91 -16.68 8.81
C VAL A 26 22.38 -15.26 9.13
N PRO A 27 21.69 -14.20 8.67
CA PRO A 27 21.96 -12.84 9.11
C PRO A 27 21.54 -12.69 10.57
N HIS A 28 22.36 -12.03 11.38
CA HIS A 28 21.99 -11.67 12.74
C HIS A 28 21.11 -10.42 12.71
N PRO A 29 20.00 -10.36 13.48
CA PRO A 29 19.19 -9.16 13.59
C PRO A 29 20.00 -8.01 14.19
N VAL A 30 19.95 -6.84 13.56
CA VAL A 30 20.48 -5.60 14.12
C VAL A 30 19.30 -4.85 14.71
N ASP A 31 19.28 -4.67 16.03
CA ASP A 31 18.22 -3.90 16.70
C ASP A 31 18.35 -2.41 16.34
N PRO A 32 17.33 -1.79 15.72
CA PRO A 32 17.30 -0.34 15.58
C PRO A 32 16.96 0.30 16.92
N GLN A 33 17.83 1.19 17.42
CA GLN A 33 17.47 2.04 18.55
C GLN A 33 16.36 3.02 18.14
N PRO A 34 15.34 3.26 19.00
CA PRO A 34 14.36 4.30 18.76
C PRO A 34 15.02 5.67 18.73
N VAL A 35 14.82 6.41 17.65
CA VAL A 35 15.18 7.83 17.57
C VAL A 35 13.99 8.64 18.08
N ASP A 36 14.19 9.31 19.20
CA ASP A 36 13.16 10.16 19.83
C ASP A 36 12.96 11.43 18.99
N PRO A 37 11.77 11.72 18.44
CA PRO A 37 11.55 12.94 17.69
C PRO A 37 11.49 14.13 18.65
N GLN A 38 12.51 14.99 18.63
CA GLN A 38 12.44 16.28 19.32
C GLN A 38 11.35 17.17 18.73
N PRO A 39 10.48 17.79 19.55
CA PRO A 39 9.52 18.76 19.06
C PRO A 39 10.24 20.03 18.56
N TRP A 40 10.00 20.39 17.31
CA TRP A 40 10.49 21.61 16.69
C TRP A 40 9.90 22.84 17.38
N ASN A 41 10.77 23.68 17.96
CA ASN A 41 10.40 24.96 18.56
C ASN A 41 9.87 25.92 17.48
N ALA A 42 8.57 26.22 17.52
CA ALA A 42 8.01 27.33 16.75
C ALA A 42 8.51 28.68 17.31
N PRO A 43 8.83 29.67 16.46
CA PRO A 43 9.25 30.98 16.93
C PRO A 43 8.07 31.78 17.51
N LYS A 44 8.35 32.40 18.66
CA LYS A 44 7.44 33.18 19.50
C LYS A 44 7.06 34.53 18.86
N PRO A 45 5.78 34.93 18.81
CA PRO A 45 5.43 36.33 18.64
C PRO A 45 5.58 37.06 19.98
N SER A 46 6.48 38.05 20.02
CA SER A 46 6.44 39.13 21.00
C SER A 46 5.24 40.02 20.68
N HIS A 47 4.48 40.45 21.69
CA HIS A 47 4.07 41.85 21.93
C HIS A 47 3.13 41.89 23.16
N THR A 48 3.75 42.20 24.30
CA THR A 48 3.29 43.08 25.40
C THR A 48 1.82 43.50 25.47
N CYS A 49 1.13 43.12 26.56
CA CYS A 49 0.67 44.00 27.65
C CYS A 49 -0.51 43.37 28.40
N SER A 50 -0.40 43.25 29.72
CA SER A 50 -1.54 43.06 30.65
C SER A 50 -1.83 44.42 31.32
N PRO A 51 -3.03 44.63 31.92
CA PRO A 51 -3.28 44.05 33.26
C PRO A 51 -4.75 43.70 33.60
N LYS A 52 -4.85 42.88 34.67
CA LYS A 52 -5.94 42.71 35.66
C LYS A 52 -7.14 41.81 35.33
N ARG A 53 -7.11 40.65 36.00
CA ARG A 53 -8.18 39.66 36.29
C ARG A 53 -9.24 40.25 37.24
N PRO A 54 -10.47 39.69 37.26
CA PRO A 54 -10.91 38.98 38.47
C PRO A 54 -11.47 37.57 38.18
N PRO A 55 -11.51 36.67 39.19
CA PRO A 55 -11.80 35.25 39.00
C PRO A 55 -13.30 34.98 39.05
N SER A 56 -13.85 34.15 38.16
CA SER A 56 -15.00 33.32 38.51
C SER A 56 -15.16 32.14 37.56
N SER A 57 -15.62 31.06 38.16
CA SER A 57 -15.66 29.66 37.73
C SER A 57 -16.61 29.38 36.56
N ASN A 58 -16.21 28.52 35.61
CA ASN A 58 -16.94 27.29 35.27
C ASN A 58 -16.26 26.46 34.16
N PRO A 59 -16.55 25.14 34.09
CA PRO A 59 -15.69 24.14 33.48
C PRO A 59 -16.10 23.77 32.02
N TYR A 60 -15.13 23.24 31.27
CA TYR A 60 -15.23 22.48 30.00
C TYR A 60 -16.33 22.85 28.99
N THR A 61 -15.92 23.40 27.85
CA THR A 61 -16.34 22.89 26.52
C THR A 61 -15.39 23.44 25.46
N ALA A 62 -14.35 22.66 25.15
CA ALA A 62 -13.63 22.84 23.90
C ALA A 62 -14.64 22.61 22.77
N LYS A 63 -14.90 23.66 21.99
CA LYS A 63 -15.66 23.58 20.76
C LYS A 63 -14.92 22.62 19.82
N LYS A 64 -15.37 21.37 19.79
CA LYS A 64 -15.17 20.43 18.70
C LYS A 64 -15.61 21.19 17.45
N VAL A 65 -14.69 21.50 16.55
CA VAL A 65 -15.03 21.96 15.21
C VAL A 65 -15.89 20.85 14.62
N ALA A 66 -17.19 21.12 14.54
CA ALA A 66 -18.16 20.19 14.02
C ALA A 66 -17.87 20.05 12.53
N SER A 67 -17.24 18.94 12.15
CA SER A 67 -17.37 18.40 10.80
C SER A 67 -18.87 18.24 10.55
N SER A 68 -19.40 19.03 9.62
CA SER A 68 -20.80 18.95 9.19
C SER A 68 -21.18 17.51 8.87
N PRO A 69 -22.30 16.98 9.37
CA PRO A 69 -22.77 15.66 8.97
C PRO A 69 -23.39 15.80 7.57
N SER A 70 -22.62 15.49 6.53
CA SER A 70 -23.20 15.24 5.21
C SER A 70 -24.02 13.94 5.31
N THR A 71 -25.31 14.08 5.02
CA THR A 71 -26.31 13.03 4.89
C THR A 71 -25.79 11.71 4.31
N GLY A 72 -25.73 10.70 5.19
CA GLY A 72 -26.16 9.32 4.93
C GLY A 72 -25.59 8.59 3.72
N THR A 73 -24.33 8.16 3.81
CA THR A 73 -23.91 6.89 3.19
C THR A 73 -23.44 6.00 4.34
N SER A 74 -23.99 4.79 4.44
CA SER A 74 -23.75 3.83 5.53
C SER A 74 -22.35 3.19 5.46
N GLY A 75 -21.31 4.01 5.29
CA GLY A 75 -19.94 3.57 5.16
C GLY A 75 -19.12 3.79 6.44
N VAL A 76 -18.07 3.00 6.58
CA VAL A 76 -17.09 3.10 7.66
C VAL A 76 -15.88 3.89 7.18
N GLU A 77 -15.35 4.79 8.01
CA GLU A 77 -14.10 5.48 7.69
C GLU A 77 -12.93 4.50 7.74
N LYS A 78 -12.07 4.51 6.71
CA LYS A 78 -10.86 3.69 6.61
C LYS A 78 -9.67 4.57 6.24
N LYS A 79 -8.52 4.33 6.87
CA LYS A 79 -7.23 4.87 6.42
C LYS A 79 -6.79 4.05 5.21
N VAL A 80 -6.55 4.71 4.08
CA VAL A 80 -6.23 4.04 2.83
C VAL A 80 -4.94 4.58 2.26
N SER A 81 -4.03 3.67 1.93
CA SER A 81 -2.80 3.91 1.16
C SER A 81 -2.80 2.97 -0.04
N TRP A 82 -1.63 2.74 -0.63
CA TRP A 82 -1.47 1.87 -1.79
C TRP A 82 -0.17 1.05 -1.70
N ASN A 83 -0.10 -0.03 -2.47
CA ASN A 83 1.08 -0.89 -2.54
C ASN A 83 1.55 -1.09 -3.98
N TRP A 84 2.84 -0.84 -4.25
CA TRP A 84 3.46 -1.23 -5.52
C TRP A 84 3.98 -2.66 -5.44
N PHE A 85 3.52 -3.53 -6.35
CA PHE A 85 3.91 -4.93 -6.36
C PHE A 85 5.18 -5.14 -7.18
N ALA A 86 6.28 -5.46 -6.49
CA ALA A 86 7.51 -5.96 -7.11
C ALA A 86 7.43 -7.47 -7.42
N SER A 87 6.49 -8.18 -6.79
CA SER A 87 6.25 -9.61 -6.96
C SER A 87 4.76 -9.95 -6.80
N SER A 88 4.37 -11.14 -7.22
CA SER A 88 3.03 -11.69 -6.99
C SER A 88 2.78 -12.01 -5.50
N THR A 89 1.52 -12.22 -5.13
CA THR A 89 1.10 -12.81 -3.84
C THR A 89 0.27 -14.07 -4.08
N THR A 90 0.21 -14.96 -3.09
CA THR A 90 -0.60 -16.18 -3.10
C THR A 90 -1.69 -16.17 -2.02
N ASP A 91 -1.94 -15.02 -1.40
CA ASP A 91 -2.83 -14.89 -0.25
C ASP A 91 -4.29 -15.28 -0.57
N CYS A 92 -4.79 -14.84 -1.74
CA CYS A 92 -6.15 -15.11 -2.20
C CYS A 92 -6.22 -15.92 -3.49
N ASP A 93 -5.36 -15.59 -4.46
CA ASP A 93 -5.37 -16.18 -5.78
C ASP A 93 -3.94 -16.25 -6.31
N THR A 94 -3.46 -17.47 -6.53
CA THR A 94 -2.09 -17.75 -6.99
C THR A 94 -1.85 -17.36 -8.45
N SER A 95 -2.90 -17.04 -9.19
CA SER A 95 -2.82 -16.60 -10.59
C SER A 95 -2.55 -15.09 -10.74
N LEU A 96 -2.69 -14.32 -9.65
CA LEU A 96 -2.48 -12.87 -9.70
C LEU A 96 -1.00 -12.53 -9.84
N SER A 97 -0.63 -12.07 -11.04
CA SER A 97 0.71 -11.54 -11.30
C SER A 97 0.92 -10.17 -10.64
N LYS A 98 2.18 -9.75 -10.46
CA LYS A 98 2.50 -8.38 -10.02
C LYS A 98 1.84 -7.32 -10.91
N ASP A 99 1.78 -7.56 -12.22
CA ASP A 99 1.23 -6.61 -13.19
C ASP A 99 -0.29 -6.56 -13.08
N THR A 100 -0.93 -7.72 -12.88
CA THR A 100 -2.35 -7.79 -12.56
C THR A 100 -2.66 -6.99 -11.31
N LEU A 101 -1.89 -7.17 -10.24
CA LEU A 101 -2.08 -6.45 -8.98
C LEU A 101 -1.83 -4.95 -9.13
N ASN A 102 -0.81 -4.54 -9.91
CA ASN A 102 -0.51 -3.12 -10.13
C ASN A 102 -1.59 -2.41 -10.99
N HIS A 103 -2.07 -3.08 -12.04
CA HIS A 103 -2.94 -2.48 -13.05
C HIS A 103 -4.44 -2.72 -12.81
N GLY A 104 -4.79 -3.70 -11.99
CA GLY A 104 -6.18 -4.02 -11.65
C GLY A 104 -6.70 -3.25 -10.45
N LEU A 105 -7.96 -3.51 -10.07
CA LEU A 105 -8.62 -2.86 -8.93
C LEU A 105 -8.73 -3.83 -7.75
N TYR A 106 -7.76 -3.74 -6.84
CA TYR A 106 -7.64 -4.69 -5.75
C TYR A 106 -7.44 -4.02 -4.39
N ILE A 107 -7.74 -4.77 -3.34
CA ILE A 107 -7.70 -4.35 -1.94
C ILE A 107 -6.82 -5.30 -1.13
N GLY A 108 -5.94 -4.72 -0.35
CA GLY A 108 -5.24 -5.32 0.77
C GLY A 108 -6.04 -5.13 2.05
N GLY A 109 -6.24 -6.21 2.80
CA GLY A 109 -7.00 -6.20 4.04
C GLY A 109 -6.42 -7.11 5.11
N GLU A 110 -6.71 -6.79 6.37
CA GLU A 110 -6.24 -7.60 7.51
C GLU A 110 -6.95 -8.97 7.58
N ASN A 111 -8.22 -9.01 7.19
CA ASN A 111 -9.10 -10.19 7.35
C ASN A 111 -9.01 -11.20 6.17
N ILE A 112 -7.91 -11.19 5.44
CA ILE A 112 -7.57 -12.26 4.49
C ILE A 112 -7.20 -13.53 5.27
N PRO A 113 -7.64 -14.74 4.88
CA PRO A 113 -8.33 -15.07 3.61
C PRO A 113 -9.86 -14.96 3.63
N ALA A 114 -10.48 -14.60 4.76
CA ALA A 114 -11.95 -14.60 4.87
C ALA A 114 -12.64 -13.62 3.91
N ASP A 115 -11.94 -12.57 3.48
CA ASP A 115 -12.46 -11.58 2.53
C ASP A 115 -11.99 -11.75 1.09
N CYS A 116 -11.18 -12.77 0.79
CA CYS A 116 -10.71 -13.01 -0.58
C CYS A 116 -11.86 -13.04 -1.60
N GLY A 117 -11.70 -12.31 -2.70
CA GLY A 117 -12.68 -12.24 -3.79
C GLY A 117 -13.92 -11.39 -3.48
N LYS A 118 -14.10 -10.88 -2.26
CA LYS A 118 -15.18 -9.94 -1.94
C LYS A 118 -14.83 -8.54 -2.43
N ALA A 119 -15.87 -7.77 -2.73
CA ALA A 119 -15.72 -6.39 -3.17
C ALA A 119 -16.07 -5.38 -2.06
N ALA A 120 -15.40 -4.24 -2.10
CA ALA A 120 -15.76 -3.04 -1.35
C ALA A 120 -15.60 -1.80 -2.22
N THR A 121 -16.30 -0.74 -1.84
CA THR A 121 -16.25 0.56 -2.53
C THR A 121 -15.68 1.60 -1.59
N PHE A 122 -14.62 2.28 -2.02
CA PHE A 122 -13.99 3.40 -1.31
C PHE A 122 -14.35 4.71 -1.99
N THR A 123 -14.71 5.71 -1.19
CA THR A 123 -15.08 7.05 -1.65
C THR A 123 -14.22 8.11 -0.96
N TYR A 124 -13.58 8.96 -1.75
CA TYR A 124 -12.74 10.07 -1.28
C TYR A 124 -12.91 11.29 -2.19
N ASN A 125 -13.17 12.46 -1.62
CA ASN A 125 -13.38 13.72 -2.36
C ASN A 125 -14.38 13.63 -3.55
N GLY A 126 -15.38 12.76 -3.45
CA GLY A 126 -16.38 12.53 -4.50
C GLY A 126 -15.98 11.52 -5.58
N HIS A 127 -14.74 11.02 -5.56
CA HIS A 127 -14.28 9.91 -6.40
C HIS A 127 -14.56 8.58 -5.71
N THR A 128 -14.97 7.59 -6.49
CA THR A 128 -15.35 6.26 -6.00
C THR A 128 -14.60 5.18 -6.76
N VAL A 129 -14.05 4.20 -6.05
CA VAL A 129 -13.47 2.99 -6.64
C VAL A 129 -14.08 1.75 -6.00
N GLN A 130 -14.57 0.83 -6.83
CA GLN A 130 -14.95 -0.51 -6.42
C GLN A 130 -13.80 -1.47 -6.74
N ALA A 131 -13.32 -2.20 -5.74
CA ALA A 131 -12.16 -3.08 -5.86
C ALA A 131 -12.39 -4.40 -5.10
N THR A 132 -11.54 -5.38 -5.36
CA THR A 132 -11.67 -6.75 -4.81
C THR A 132 -10.51 -7.10 -3.90
N TYR A 133 -10.81 -7.69 -2.74
CA TYR A 133 -9.80 -8.17 -1.79
C TYR A 133 -8.93 -9.29 -2.38
N ALA A 134 -7.61 -9.10 -2.37
CA ALA A 134 -6.66 -9.98 -3.06
C ALA A 134 -5.36 -10.29 -2.29
N TRP A 135 -5.00 -9.52 -1.25
CA TRP A 135 -3.82 -9.80 -0.44
C TRP A 135 -3.97 -9.38 1.02
N ARG A 136 -3.18 -9.98 1.91
CA ARG A 136 -3.16 -9.60 3.32
C ARG A 136 -2.26 -8.39 3.53
N THR A 137 -2.74 -7.42 4.29
CA THR A 137 -1.90 -6.34 4.85
C THR A 137 -1.81 -6.48 6.38
N THR A 138 -0.86 -5.78 7.01
CA THR A 138 -0.62 -5.80 8.47
C THR A 138 -0.92 -4.46 9.14
N GLY A 139 -1.64 -3.56 8.47
CA GLY A 139 -2.00 -2.25 9.03
C GLY A 139 -3.21 -2.25 9.97
N GLY A 140 -3.85 -3.39 10.20
CA GLY A 140 -4.97 -3.55 11.13
C GLY A 140 -6.36 -3.25 10.57
N GLN A 141 -7.40 -3.46 11.38
CA GLN A 141 -8.83 -3.48 10.97
C GLN A 141 -9.39 -2.15 10.41
N GLY A 142 -8.71 -1.03 10.65
CA GLY A 142 -9.09 0.31 10.15
C GLY A 142 -8.33 0.75 8.90
N TYR A 143 -7.51 -0.14 8.33
CA TYR A 143 -6.57 0.16 7.27
C TYR A 143 -6.75 -0.75 6.07
N ASN A 144 -6.62 -0.18 4.89
CA ASN A 144 -6.59 -0.90 3.63
C ASN A 144 -5.48 -0.35 2.73
N GLU A 145 -4.88 -1.22 1.94
CA GLU A 145 -3.98 -0.84 0.86
C GLU A 145 -4.70 -1.06 -0.46
N LEU A 146 -4.80 -0.06 -1.31
CA LEU A 146 -5.33 -0.26 -2.66
C LEU A 146 -4.21 -0.62 -3.63
N SER A 147 -4.57 -1.26 -4.74
CA SER A 147 -3.65 -1.37 -5.87
C SER A 147 -3.30 0.04 -6.37
N PRO A 148 -2.15 0.22 -7.03
CA PRO A 148 -1.76 1.49 -7.65
C PRO A 148 -2.90 2.07 -8.50
N GLN A 149 -3.46 1.26 -9.41
CA GLN A 149 -4.56 1.70 -10.26
C GLN A 149 -5.85 2.05 -9.49
N ALA A 150 -6.19 1.31 -8.44
CA ALA A 150 -7.36 1.66 -7.62
C ALA A 150 -7.14 2.96 -6.83
N PHE A 151 -5.93 3.19 -6.33
CA PHE A 151 -5.62 4.40 -5.57
C PHE A 151 -5.56 5.64 -6.46
N SER A 152 -5.01 5.55 -7.69
CA SER A 152 -5.05 6.69 -8.63
C SER A 152 -6.49 7.11 -8.94
N GLN A 153 -7.39 6.14 -9.17
CA GLN A 153 -8.82 6.42 -9.38
C GLN A 153 -9.48 7.04 -8.16
N LEU A 154 -9.16 6.54 -6.95
CA LEU A 154 -9.69 7.10 -5.70
C LEU A 154 -9.23 8.55 -5.48
N LEU A 155 -8.02 8.90 -5.90
CA LEU A 155 -7.51 10.28 -5.85
C LEU A 155 -8.11 11.18 -6.95
N GLY A 156 -8.82 10.60 -7.93
CA GLY A 156 -9.28 11.32 -9.11
C GLY A 156 -8.17 11.62 -10.13
N SER A 157 -7.03 10.93 -10.04
CA SER A 157 -5.94 11.05 -11.00
C SER A 157 -6.25 10.28 -12.28
N ASN A 158 -5.79 10.81 -13.41
CA ASN A 158 -5.84 10.13 -14.71
C ASN A 158 -4.60 9.24 -14.96
N ALA A 159 -3.69 9.12 -13.99
CA ALA A 159 -2.52 8.26 -14.12
C ALA A 159 -2.94 6.78 -14.22
N ASN A 160 -2.52 6.13 -15.30
CA ASN A 160 -2.69 4.71 -15.52
C ASN A 160 -1.44 3.97 -15.02
N ALA A 161 -1.59 3.11 -14.03
CA ALA A 161 -0.46 2.39 -13.41
C ALA A 161 0.36 1.57 -14.41
N ALA A 162 -0.24 1.10 -15.51
CA ALA A 162 0.44 0.34 -16.55
C ALA A 162 1.48 1.15 -17.35
N ASP A 163 1.45 2.48 -17.27
CA ASP A 163 2.38 3.36 -17.96
C ASP A 163 3.68 3.60 -17.16
N PHE A 164 3.80 3.00 -15.97
CA PHE A 164 4.91 3.23 -15.04
C PHE A 164 5.65 1.94 -14.73
N ASN A 165 6.97 2.05 -14.53
CA ASN A 165 7.84 0.91 -14.19
C ASN A 165 8.35 0.94 -12.75
N SER A 166 8.03 1.99 -11.98
CA SER A 166 8.49 2.16 -10.61
C SER A 166 7.43 2.81 -9.73
N ALA A 167 7.46 2.47 -8.44
CA ALA A 167 6.63 3.10 -7.42
C ALA A 167 6.89 4.62 -7.36
N THR A 168 8.15 5.05 -7.47
CA THR A 168 8.54 6.46 -7.37
C THR A 168 7.94 7.31 -8.49
N ASP A 169 7.98 6.83 -9.74
CA ASP A 169 7.41 7.57 -10.87
C ASP A 169 5.88 7.62 -10.78
N PHE A 170 5.25 6.51 -10.40
CA PHE A 170 3.81 6.46 -10.19
C PHE A 170 3.37 7.39 -9.06
N GLN A 171 4.10 7.39 -7.94
CA GLN A 171 3.87 8.26 -6.79
C GLN A 171 3.87 9.75 -7.18
N ALA A 172 4.84 10.15 -8.00
CA ALA A 172 4.91 11.51 -8.53
C ALA A 172 3.70 11.83 -9.43
N ALA A 173 3.30 10.90 -10.30
CA ALA A 173 2.20 11.09 -11.24
C ALA A 173 0.82 11.26 -10.57
N ILE A 174 0.61 10.63 -9.42
CA ILE A 174 -0.66 10.76 -8.66
C ILE A 174 -0.67 11.91 -7.65
N ASN A 175 0.44 12.66 -7.52
CA ASN A 175 0.64 13.63 -6.43
C ASN A 175 0.35 13.00 -5.06
N ASP A 176 1.01 11.86 -4.78
CA ASP A 176 0.66 10.98 -3.66
C ASP A 176 0.62 11.70 -2.30
N PRO A 177 -0.51 11.69 -1.57
CA PRO A 177 -0.61 12.19 -0.20
C PRO A 177 -0.05 11.21 0.86
N GLY A 178 0.42 10.04 0.44
CA GLY A 178 0.87 8.93 1.28
C GLY A 178 -0.30 8.10 1.82
N HIS A 179 -1.34 8.76 2.34
CA HIS A 179 -2.61 8.11 2.67
C HIS A 179 -3.78 9.11 2.66
N VAL A 180 -4.99 8.58 2.58
CA VAL A 180 -6.25 9.32 2.71
C VAL A 180 -7.15 8.66 3.74
N TYR A 181 -8.12 9.41 4.25
CA TYR A 181 -9.24 8.87 5.00
C TYR A 181 -10.45 8.85 4.07
N SER A 182 -10.91 7.64 3.75
CA SER A 182 -12.00 7.42 2.80
C SER A 182 -13.18 6.74 3.48
N THR A 183 -14.36 6.89 2.89
CA THR A 183 -15.55 6.15 3.31
C THR A 183 -15.62 4.83 2.55
N CYS A 184 -15.60 3.71 3.27
CA CYS A 184 -15.72 2.36 2.73
C CYS A 184 -17.14 1.84 2.89
N SER A 185 -17.70 1.23 1.85
CA SER A 185 -19.00 0.54 1.88
C SER A 185 -18.90 -0.85 1.25
N GLY A 186 -19.78 -1.77 1.65
CA GLY A 186 -19.70 -3.18 1.27
C GLY A 186 -18.93 -4.00 2.30
N THR A 187 -17.93 -4.78 1.86
CA THR A 187 -17.08 -5.58 2.77
C THR A 187 -16.03 -4.68 3.43
N CYS A 188 -16.42 -4.03 4.53
CA CYS A 188 -15.61 -3.13 5.33
C CYS A 188 -15.93 -3.38 6.83
#